data_AF-A0A5E4KBL8-F1
#
_entry.id   AF-A0A5E4KBL8-F1
#
_cell.length_a   1.000
_cell.length_b   1.000
_cell.length_c   1.000
_cell.angle_alpha   90.00
_cell.angle_beta   90.00
_cell.angle_gamma   90.00
#
_symmetry.space_group_name_H-M   'P 1'
#
loop_
_entity.id
_entity.type
_entity.pdbx_description
1 polymer ?
#
loop_
_entity_poly.entity_id
_entity_poly.type
_entity_poly.pdbx_seq_one_letter_code
_entity_poly.pdbx_strand_id
1 'polypeptide(L)'
;MNKKIKLAIMGIITLIAVSGCLQSKIQLDPPTATLTIVKSDFGNGSNQGIGSYCLKEIWIGSCKDKMGILTLQEPLPVGSPFTAHLLLPFQETPEELQLNVIPVTNKDKLKEGEEHRWQLWQFQEGERLTLPLEREQDIELSLEPGLYVLKIGSGWKEKGNLSYGFLLEVQPEHPNK
;
A
#
# COMPACT_ATOMS: atom_id res chain seq x y z
N MET A 1 -29.74 -54.67 -17.37
CA MET A 1 -29.21 -53.28 -17.31
C MET A 1 -28.40 -53.00 -18.58
N ASN A 2 -28.83 -52.01 -19.38
CA ASN A 2 -28.51 -51.93 -20.81
C ASN A 2 -27.14 -51.29 -21.07
N LYS A 3 -26.29 -51.88 -21.92
CA LYS A 3 -24.90 -51.41 -22.19
C LYS A 3 -24.82 -49.94 -22.62
N LYS A 4 -25.90 -49.41 -23.22
CA LYS A 4 -26.03 -48.01 -23.62
C LYS A 4 -26.10 -47.02 -22.45
N ILE A 5 -26.61 -47.45 -21.28
CA ILE A 5 -26.74 -46.60 -20.08
C ILE A 5 -25.40 -46.43 -19.37
N LYS A 6 -24.52 -47.44 -19.41
CA LYS A 6 -23.18 -47.37 -18.80
C LYS A 6 -22.24 -46.39 -19.51
N LEU A 7 -22.38 -46.23 -20.83
CA LEU A 7 -21.55 -45.32 -21.62
C LEU A 7 -21.93 -43.84 -21.41
N ALA A 8 -23.21 -43.54 -21.21
CA ALA A 8 -23.67 -42.17 -20.98
C ALA A 8 -23.20 -41.60 -19.63
N ILE A 9 -23.19 -42.42 -18.57
CA ILE A 9 -22.76 -42.00 -17.23
C ILE A 9 -21.25 -41.76 -17.18
N MET A 10 -20.46 -42.57 -17.91
CA MET A 10 -19.00 -42.45 -17.93
C MET A 10 -18.51 -41.21 -18.69
N GLY A 11 -19.25 -40.77 -19.72
CA GLY A 11 -18.96 -39.54 -20.46
C GLY A 11 -19.27 -38.25 -19.69
N ILE A 12 -20.25 -38.28 -18.78
CA ILE A 12 -20.59 -37.13 -17.93
C ILE A 12 -19.54 -36.94 -16.81
N ILE A 13 -19.02 -38.03 -16.25
CA ILE A 13 -17.98 -37.98 -15.21
C ILE A 13 -16.65 -37.42 -15.76
N THR A 14 -16.34 -37.65 -17.04
CA THR A 14 -15.13 -37.10 -17.67
C THR A 14 -15.26 -35.62 -18.04
N LEU A 15 -16.46 -35.10 -18.26
CA LEU A 15 -16.66 -33.67 -18.55
C LEU A 15 -16.52 -32.78 -17.30
N ILE A 16 -16.89 -33.29 -16.12
CA ILE A 16 -16.82 -32.52 -14.86
C ILE A 16 -15.37 -32.37 -14.36
N ALA A 17 -14.48 -33.31 -14.69
CA ALA A 17 -13.07 -33.26 -14.28
C ALA A 17 -12.24 -32.16 -14.98
N VAL A 18 -12.69 -31.64 -16.13
CA VAL A 18 -12.01 -30.55 -16.85
C VAL A 18 -12.48 -29.17 -16.38
N SER A 19 -13.62 -29.08 -15.69
CA SER A 19 -14.20 -27.81 -15.23
C SER A 19 -13.58 -27.27 -13.92
N GLY A 20 -12.62 -27.98 -13.33
CA GLY A 20 -12.04 -27.65 -12.02
C GLY A 20 -10.83 -26.71 -12.01
N CYS A 21 -10.26 -26.34 -13.15
CA CYS A 21 -8.97 -25.63 -13.21
C CYS A 21 -9.03 -24.16 -13.64
N LEU A 22 -10.21 -23.52 -13.68
CA LEU A 22 -10.30 -22.08 -13.92
C LEU A 22 -10.77 -21.31 -12.68
N GLN A 23 -10.13 -21.56 -11.53
CA GLN A 23 -10.04 -20.54 -10.49
C GLN A 23 -9.06 -19.48 -10.99
N SER A 24 -9.55 -18.61 -11.87
CA SER A 24 -8.91 -17.33 -12.11
C SER A 24 -8.91 -16.60 -10.77
N LYS A 25 -7.75 -16.55 -10.09
CA LYS A 25 -7.56 -15.62 -8.98
C LYS A 25 -7.79 -14.24 -9.57
N ILE A 26 -8.97 -13.66 -9.32
CA ILE A 26 -9.22 -12.27 -9.66
C ILE A 26 -8.25 -11.49 -8.78
N GLN A 27 -7.12 -11.09 -9.37
CA GLN A 27 -6.18 -10.20 -8.71
C GLN A 27 -6.81 -8.81 -8.76
N LEU A 28 -7.60 -8.47 -7.74
CA LEU A 28 -7.91 -7.07 -7.47
C LEU A 28 -6.62 -6.41 -6.97
N ASP A 29 -6.08 -5.50 -7.77
CA ASP A 29 -5.10 -4.55 -7.29
C ASP A 29 -5.75 -3.67 -6.21
N PRO A 30 -5.02 -3.31 -5.15
CA PRO A 30 -5.59 -2.56 -4.05
C PRO A 30 -5.95 -1.14 -4.50
N PRO A 31 -6.99 -0.53 -3.92
CA PRO A 31 -7.29 0.86 -4.18
C PRO A 31 -6.17 1.76 -3.62
N THR A 32 -5.68 2.67 -4.47
CA THR A 32 -4.51 3.53 -4.21
C THR A 32 -4.84 4.68 -3.27
N ALA A 33 -3.99 4.93 -2.27
CA ALA A 33 -4.02 6.17 -1.49
C ALA A 33 -3.07 7.21 -2.10
N THR A 34 -3.42 8.49 -1.96
CA THR A 34 -2.59 9.59 -2.47
C THR A 34 -2.07 10.42 -1.32
N LEU A 35 -0.79 10.75 -1.35
CA LEU A 35 -0.16 11.72 -0.46
C LEU A 35 0.39 12.88 -1.31
N THR A 36 -0.11 14.07 -1.04
CA THR A 36 0.29 15.29 -1.77
C THR A 36 0.97 16.25 -0.81
N ILE A 37 2.15 16.74 -1.16
CA ILE A 37 2.82 17.82 -0.43
C ILE A 37 2.20 19.13 -0.88
N VAL A 38 1.40 19.71 0.00
CA VAL A 38 0.61 20.93 -0.28
C VAL A 38 1.34 22.20 0.17
N LYS A 39 2.35 22.07 1.04
CA LYS A 39 3.19 23.18 1.50
C LYS A 39 4.59 22.70 1.83
N SER A 40 5.59 23.24 1.16
CA SER A 40 7.03 22.97 1.36
C SER A 40 7.86 24.07 0.69
N ASP A 41 8.99 24.46 1.30
CA ASP A 41 9.94 25.43 0.72
C ASP A 41 10.63 24.89 -0.55
N PHE A 42 10.51 23.59 -0.83
CA PHE A 42 11.00 22.92 -2.03
C PHE A 42 9.98 22.86 -3.19
N GLY A 43 8.78 23.42 -2.99
CA GLY A 43 7.67 23.40 -3.97
C GLY A 43 6.61 22.33 -3.69
N ASN A 44 5.54 22.33 -4.49
CA ASN A 44 4.45 21.35 -4.41
C ASN A 44 4.79 20.09 -5.21
N GLY A 45 4.52 18.92 -4.65
CA GLY A 45 4.76 17.62 -5.30
C GLY A 45 3.82 16.54 -4.79
N SER A 46 3.51 15.54 -5.61
CA SER A 46 2.59 14.46 -5.24
C SER A 46 3.22 13.10 -5.50
N ASN A 47 3.00 12.14 -4.61
CA ASN A 47 3.42 10.76 -4.83
C ASN A 47 2.25 9.80 -4.53
N GLN A 48 2.18 8.71 -5.29
CA GLN A 48 1.17 7.66 -5.09
C GLN A 48 1.75 6.56 -4.21
N GLY A 49 1.01 6.20 -3.16
CA GLY A 49 1.39 5.13 -2.26
C GLY A 49 0.67 3.86 -2.67
N ILE A 50 1.42 2.81 -2.97
CA ILE A 50 0.90 1.45 -3.10
C ILE A 50 1.67 0.61 -2.11
N GLY A 51 0.96 -0.11 -1.23
CA GLY A 51 1.59 -0.97 -0.23
C GLY A 51 0.85 -2.29 -0.05
N SER A 52 1.07 -2.93 1.09
CA SER A 52 0.42 -4.20 1.45
C SER A 52 -1.06 -4.00 1.76
N TYR A 53 -1.88 -4.98 1.41
CA TYR A 53 -3.31 -4.94 1.65
C TYR A 53 -3.83 -6.29 2.12
N CYS A 54 -4.81 -6.26 3.02
CA CYS A 54 -5.72 -7.37 3.21
C CYS A 54 -7.17 -6.89 3.09
N LEU A 55 -7.78 -7.23 1.96
CA LEU A 55 -9.16 -6.89 1.64
C LEU A 55 -10.11 -7.99 2.10
N LYS A 56 -11.20 -7.59 2.75
CA LYS A 56 -12.36 -8.47 3.02
C LYS A 56 -13.36 -8.26 1.90
N GLU A 57 -13.41 -9.19 0.94
CA GLU A 57 -14.60 -9.30 0.09
C GLU A 57 -15.52 -10.39 0.62
N ILE A 58 -16.82 -10.18 0.40
CA ILE A 58 -17.87 -11.13 0.76
C ILE A 58 -17.47 -12.47 0.11
N TRP A 59 -16.98 -13.41 0.92
CA TRP A 59 -16.52 -14.77 0.59
C TRP A 59 -15.04 -15.03 0.22
N ILE A 60 -14.20 -14.02 -0.03
CA ILE A 60 -12.74 -14.22 -0.25
C ILE A 60 -11.95 -13.09 0.43
N GLY A 61 -11.21 -13.43 1.48
CA GLY A 61 -10.17 -12.55 2.01
C GLY A 61 -8.95 -12.61 1.10
N SER A 62 -8.53 -11.48 0.53
CA SER A 62 -7.28 -11.39 -0.25
C SER A 62 -6.27 -10.59 0.55
N CYS A 63 -5.35 -11.29 1.23
CA CYS A 63 -4.17 -10.66 1.81
C CYS A 63 -2.99 -10.84 0.85
N LYS A 64 -2.38 -9.72 0.45
CA LYS A 64 -1.10 -9.67 -0.25
C LYS A 64 -0.08 -9.00 0.66
N ASP A 65 0.39 -9.78 1.63
CA ASP A 65 1.45 -9.34 2.53
C ASP A 65 2.76 -9.27 1.77
N LYS A 66 3.35 -8.07 1.70
CA LYS A 66 4.73 -7.90 1.23
C LYS A 66 5.68 -8.11 2.41
N MET A 67 6.85 -8.66 2.13
CA MET A 67 7.94 -8.82 3.10
C MET A 67 8.54 -7.48 3.58
N GLY A 68 8.03 -6.35 3.09
CA GLY A 68 8.48 -5.02 3.45
C GLY A 68 7.47 -3.94 3.08
N ILE A 69 7.83 -2.69 3.30
CA ILE A 69 7.04 -1.50 2.93
C ILE A 69 7.37 -1.15 1.48
N LEU A 70 6.36 -1.17 0.61
CA LEU A 70 6.51 -0.83 -0.79
C LEU A 70 6.42 0.69 -0.99
N THR A 71 7.33 1.24 -1.78
CA THR A 71 7.39 2.67 -2.15
C THR A 71 7.87 2.81 -3.58
N LEU A 72 7.70 3.98 -4.20
CA LEU A 72 8.43 4.32 -5.42
C LEU A 72 9.95 4.33 -5.18
N GLN A 73 10.72 4.08 -6.24
CA GLN A 73 12.18 4.16 -6.18
C GLN A 73 12.69 5.58 -5.98
N GLU A 74 12.08 6.54 -6.68
CA GLU A 74 12.44 7.95 -6.60
C GLU A 74 11.77 8.60 -5.37
N PRO A 75 12.56 9.17 -4.45
CA PRO A 75 12.01 9.89 -3.31
C PRO A 75 11.37 11.20 -3.75
N LEU A 76 10.32 11.62 -3.05
CA LEU A 76 9.77 12.96 -3.21
C LEU A 76 10.62 13.95 -2.38
N PRO A 77 11.29 14.92 -3.00
CA PRO A 77 12.06 15.91 -2.26
C PRO A 77 11.12 16.87 -1.52
N VAL A 78 11.42 17.15 -0.25
CA VAL A 78 10.64 18.06 0.60
C VAL A 78 11.55 18.93 1.47
N GLY A 79 11.14 20.16 1.75
CA GLY A 79 11.72 20.98 2.81
C GLY A 79 11.05 20.66 4.15
N SER A 80 11.63 21.12 5.26
CA SER A 80 11.09 20.96 6.61
C SER A 80 10.96 22.35 7.26
N PRO A 81 9.84 22.66 7.95
CA PRO A 81 8.64 21.84 8.11
C PRO A 81 7.78 21.81 6.82
N PHE A 82 6.91 20.81 6.70
CA PHE A 82 5.98 20.68 5.57
C PHE A 82 4.59 20.18 5.98
N THR A 83 3.61 20.41 5.10
CA THR A 83 2.26 19.88 5.24
C THR A 83 1.99 18.86 4.13
N ALA A 84 1.62 17.65 4.53
CA ALA A 84 1.22 16.57 3.64
C ALA A 84 -0.30 16.37 3.72
N HIS A 85 -0.97 16.48 2.58
CA HIS A 85 -2.38 16.19 2.43
C HIS A 85 -2.57 14.71 2.09
N LEU A 86 -3.26 14.00 2.98
CA LEU A 86 -3.59 12.58 2.83
C LEU A 86 -5.02 12.42 2.34
N LEU A 87 -5.20 11.63 1.28
CA LEU A 87 -6.52 11.19 0.81
C LEU A 87 -6.60 9.66 0.75
N LEU A 88 -7.48 9.08 1.57
CA LEU A 88 -7.78 7.65 1.58
C LEU A 88 -8.76 7.27 0.46
N PRO A 89 -8.66 6.06 -0.10
CA PRO A 89 -9.42 5.68 -1.29
C PRO A 89 -10.92 5.46 -1.04
N PHE A 90 -11.29 5.04 0.17
CA PHE A 90 -12.67 4.72 0.51
C PHE A 90 -13.42 5.96 1.01
N GLN A 91 -14.71 6.05 0.69
CA GLN A 91 -15.55 7.15 1.18
C GLN A 91 -15.89 6.96 2.67
N GLU A 92 -15.96 5.70 3.11
CA GLU A 92 -16.21 5.34 4.49
C GLU A 92 -15.04 5.73 5.39
N THR A 93 -15.38 6.21 6.59
CA THR A 93 -14.41 6.58 7.62
C THR A 93 -13.64 5.34 8.11
N PRO A 94 -12.31 5.40 8.27
CA PRO A 94 -11.55 4.31 8.86
C PRO A 94 -11.88 4.14 10.35
N GLU A 95 -11.77 2.92 10.87
CA GLU A 95 -11.82 2.63 12.30
C GLU A 95 -10.44 2.73 12.95
N GLU A 96 -9.39 2.58 12.14
CA GLU A 96 -7.99 2.72 12.54
C GLU A 96 -7.26 3.55 11.48
N LEU A 97 -6.50 4.56 11.92
CA LEU A 97 -5.61 5.31 11.05
C LEU A 97 -4.35 5.72 11.80
N GLN A 98 -3.20 5.35 11.25
CA GLN A 98 -1.90 5.65 11.83
C GLN A 98 -0.89 6.00 10.75
N LEU A 99 0.02 6.92 11.09
CA LEU A 99 1.23 7.21 10.33
C LEU A 99 2.43 6.71 11.13
N ASN A 100 3.33 5.98 10.47
CA ASN A 100 4.66 5.71 11.00
C ASN A 100 5.69 6.44 10.11
N VAL A 101 6.53 7.27 10.74
CA VAL A 101 7.64 7.97 10.11
C VAL A 101 8.92 7.18 10.38
N ILE A 102 9.48 6.55 9.35
CA ILE A 102 10.58 5.60 9.49
C ILE A 102 11.81 6.19 8.77
N PRO A 103 12.87 6.60 9.49
CA PRO A 103 14.13 6.97 8.84
C PRO A 103 14.76 5.72 8.20
N VAL A 104 15.25 5.85 6.97
CA VAL A 104 15.83 4.73 6.22
C VAL A 104 17.13 5.12 5.52
N THR A 105 17.94 4.12 5.19
CA THR A 105 19.15 4.23 4.38
C THR A 105 19.15 3.17 3.29
N ASN A 106 19.99 3.31 2.26
CA ASN A 106 20.09 2.29 1.20
C ASN A 106 20.39 0.86 1.70
N LYS A 107 20.90 0.69 2.92
CA LYS A 107 21.14 -0.63 3.53
C LYS A 107 19.85 -1.33 3.97
N ASP A 108 18.77 -0.58 4.16
CA ASP A 108 17.48 -1.06 4.66
C ASP A 108 16.56 -1.55 3.51
N LYS A 109 17.03 -1.42 2.27
CA LYS A 109 16.35 -1.93 1.07
C LYS A 109 16.38 -3.45 1.02
N LEU A 110 15.26 -4.07 0.65
CA LEU A 110 15.15 -5.51 0.42
C LEU A 110 15.46 -5.84 -1.05
N LYS A 111 16.31 -6.86 -1.25
CA LYS A 111 16.80 -7.29 -2.58
C LYS A 111 15.71 -7.83 -3.51
N GLU A 112 14.61 -8.35 -2.97
CA GLU A 112 13.52 -8.98 -3.74
C GLU A 112 12.41 -8.00 -4.14
N GLY A 113 12.58 -6.69 -3.91
CA GLY A 113 11.57 -5.66 -4.18
C GLY A 113 11.77 -4.84 -5.45
N GLU A 114 12.84 -5.07 -6.21
CA GLU A 114 13.20 -4.28 -7.39
C GLU A 114 12.38 -4.69 -8.63
N GLU A 115 11.09 -4.35 -8.63
CA GLU A 115 10.35 -4.18 -9.89
C GLU A 115 10.68 -2.78 -10.46
N HIS A 116 10.68 -2.60 -11.79
CA HIS A 116 11.22 -1.42 -12.50
C HIS A 116 10.83 -0.02 -11.98
N ARG A 117 9.80 0.13 -11.13
CA ARG A 117 9.39 1.42 -10.52
C ARG A 117 9.24 1.39 -9.00
N TRP A 118 9.37 0.22 -8.37
CA TRP A 118 9.10 0.04 -6.94
C TRP A 118 10.34 -0.47 -6.22
N GLN A 119 10.38 -0.22 -4.91
CA GLN A 119 11.34 -0.84 -4.01
C GLN A 119 10.66 -1.20 -2.68
N LEU A 120 11.21 -2.22 -2.04
CA LEU A 120 10.77 -2.69 -0.72
C LEU A 120 11.78 -2.27 0.35
N TRP A 121 11.25 -1.80 1.48
CA TRP A 121 12.02 -1.45 2.66
C TRP A 121 11.73 -2.43 3.79
N GLN A 122 12.74 -2.72 4.61
CA GLN A 122 12.54 -3.47 5.84
C GLN A 122 11.56 -2.76 6.76
N PHE A 123 10.75 -3.52 7.49
CA PHE A 123 9.97 -2.97 8.59
C PHE A 123 10.92 -2.59 9.72
N GLN A 124 10.92 -1.33 10.10
CA GLN A 124 11.74 -0.79 11.18
C GLN A 124 10.88 -0.01 12.16
N GLU A 125 11.43 0.24 13.34
CA GLU A 125 10.83 1.19 14.28
C GLU A 125 10.91 2.61 13.71
N GLY A 126 9.93 3.42 14.07
CA GLY A 126 9.80 4.80 13.65
C GLY A 126 8.86 5.53 14.58
N GLU A 127 8.77 6.84 14.41
CA GLU A 127 7.81 7.64 15.16
C GLU A 127 6.39 7.27 14.71
N ARG A 128 5.51 6.97 15.66
CA ARG A 128 4.13 6.61 15.39
C ARG A 128 3.20 7.74 15.81
N LEU A 129 2.39 8.19 14.86
CA LEU A 129 1.36 9.19 15.04
C LEU A 129 0.00 8.55 14.83
N THR A 130 -0.89 8.68 15.82
CA THR A 130 -2.31 8.36 15.64
C THR A 130 -2.95 9.53 14.91
N LEU A 131 -3.59 9.25 13.78
CA LEU A 131 -4.25 10.27 12.99
C LEU A 131 -5.74 10.34 13.33
N PRO A 132 -6.38 11.51 13.19
CA PRO A 132 -7.83 11.61 13.12
C PRO A 132 -8.41 10.57 12.16
N LEU A 133 -9.50 9.92 12.56
CA LEU A 133 -10.22 8.96 11.74
C LEU A 133 -11.04 9.70 10.69
N GLU A 134 -10.35 10.36 9.77
CA GLU A 134 -10.92 11.14 8.67
C GLU A 134 -10.35 10.63 7.36
N ARG A 135 -11.18 10.65 6.31
CA ARG A 135 -10.79 10.19 4.98
C ARG A 135 -9.71 11.08 4.36
N GLU A 136 -9.83 12.37 4.59
CA GLU A 136 -9.04 13.42 3.97
C GLU A 136 -8.58 14.37 5.06
N GLN A 137 -7.28 14.63 5.15
CA GLN A 137 -6.72 15.46 6.21
C GLN A 137 -5.32 15.96 5.86
N ASP A 138 -4.96 17.08 6.48
CA ASP A 138 -3.60 17.62 6.45
C ASP A 138 -2.80 17.13 7.65
N ILE A 139 -1.54 16.76 7.41
CA ILE A 139 -0.60 16.28 8.41
C ILE A 139 0.61 17.23 8.40
N GLU A 140 0.84 17.89 9.53
CA GLU A 140 2.02 18.73 9.73
C GLU A 140 3.19 17.88 10.20
N LEU A 141 4.33 17.98 9.50
CA LEU A 141 5.54 17.23 9.80
C LEU A 141 6.74 18.17 9.87
N SER A 142 7.60 17.94 10.86
CA SER A 142 8.89 18.60 11.03
C SER A 142 9.94 17.52 11.22
N LEU A 143 10.67 17.22 10.15
CA LEU A 143 11.65 16.15 10.10
C LEU A 143 13.05 16.72 9.90
N GLU A 144 14.06 16.05 10.45
CA GLU A 144 15.46 16.35 10.15
C GLU A 144 15.80 15.98 8.70
N PRO A 145 16.87 16.56 8.11
CA PRO A 145 17.32 16.17 6.77
C PRO A 145 17.67 14.67 6.68
N GLY A 146 17.17 13.99 5.65
CA GLY A 146 17.38 12.56 5.48
C GLY A 146 16.33 11.87 4.62
N LEU A 147 16.46 10.55 4.47
CA LEU A 147 15.55 9.71 3.71
C LEU A 147 14.56 9.02 4.65
N TYR A 148 13.27 9.09 4.32
CA TYR A 148 12.19 8.59 5.17
C TYR A 148 11.17 7.79 4.37
N VAL A 149 10.70 6.70 4.98
CA VAL A 149 9.48 6.00 4.56
C VAL A 149 8.35 6.45 5.47
N LEU A 150 7.33 7.08 4.88
CA LEU A 150 6.05 7.32 5.55
C LEU A 150 5.14 6.13 5.29
N LYS A 151 4.80 5.39 6.36
CA LYS A 151 3.89 4.25 6.30
C LYS A 151 2.53 4.63 6.90
N ILE A 152 1.52 4.73 6.05
CA ILE A 152 0.12 4.83 6.49
C ILE A 152 -0.41 3.42 6.73
N GLY A 153 -1.00 3.18 7.89
CA GLY A 153 -1.79 2.00 8.20
C GLY A 153 -3.24 2.41 8.43
N SER A 154 -4.16 1.71 7.81
CA SER A 154 -5.60 2.03 7.85
C SER A 154 -6.43 0.76 7.94
N GLY A 155 -7.54 0.82 8.66
CA GLY A 155 -8.45 -0.31 8.86
C GLY A 155 -9.91 0.11 8.75
N TRP A 156 -10.69 -0.70 8.04
CA TRP A 156 -12.15 -0.58 7.95
C TRP A 156 -12.80 -1.92 8.27
N LYS A 157 -13.86 -1.90 9.08
CA LYS A 157 -14.61 -3.09 9.50
C LYS A 157 -14.92 -4.07 8.37
N GLU A 158 -15.51 -3.52 7.30
CA GLU A 158 -16.07 -4.28 6.17
C GLU A 158 -15.14 -4.34 4.95
N LYS A 159 -14.05 -3.55 4.91
CA LYS A 159 -13.08 -3.58 3.78
C LYS A 159 -11.77 -4.27 4.13
N GLY A 160 -11.43 -4.37 5.41
CA GLY A 160 -10.14 -4.89 5.88
C GLY A 160 -9.10 -3.79 6.08
N ASN A 161 -7.83 -4.18 6.03
CA ASN A 161 -6.70 -3.32 6.40
C ASN A 161 -5.82 -3.01 5.19
N LEU A 162 -5.46 -1.75 5.02
CA LEU A 162 -4.59 -1.28 3.96
C LEU A 162 -3.38 -0.57 4.55
N SER A 163 -2.22 -0.80 3.95
CA SER A 163 -1.00 -0.08 4.27
C SER A 163 -0.39 0.53 3.01
N TYR A 164 0.07 1.77 3.13
CA TYR A 164 0.66 2.54 2.04
C TYR A 164 2.04 3.03 2.45
N GLY A 165 3.01 2.95 1.56
CA GLY A 165 4.34 3.51 1.75
C GLY A 165 4.59 4.67 0.79
N PHE A 166 5.17 5.74 1.32
CA PHE A 166 5.65 6.89 0.56
C PHE A 166 7.11 7.13 0.91
N LEU A 167 7.94 7.41 -0.10
CA LEU A 167 9.34 7.72 0.11
C LEU A 167 9.57 9.23 -0.02
N LEU A 168 10.15 9.83 1.02
CA LEU A 168 10.49 11.25 1.07
C LEU A 168 12.00 11.42 1.26
N GLU A 169 12.56 12.45 0.64
CA GLU A 169 13.91 12.94 0.93
C GLU A 169 13.79 14.37 1.47
N VAL A 170 13.99 14.51 2.77
CA VAL A 170 13.98 15.80 3.47
C VAL A 170 15.32 16.48 3.22
N GLN A 171 15.24 17.62 2.57
CA GLN A 171 16.41 18.38 2.15
C GLN A 171 16.92 19.25 3.31
N PRO A 172 18.25 19.45 3.41
CA PRO A 172 18.80 20.39 4.38
C PRO A 172 18.32 21.80 4.06
N GLU A 173 17.97 22.56 5.11
CA GLU A 173 17.62 23.99 4.99
C GLU A 173 18.67 24.69 4.12
N HIS A 174 18.23 25.30 3.03
CA HIS A 174 19.13 26.11 2.22
C HIS A 174 19.38 27.41 2.98
N PRO A 175 20.62 27.72 3.39
CA PRO A 175 20.91 29.05 3.90
C PRO A 175 20.63 30.03 2.76
N ASN A 176 19.66 30.93 2.97
CA ASN A 176 19.33 32.01 2.05
C ASN A 176 20.64 32.66 1.55
N LYS A 177 20.82 32.65 0.23
CA LYS A 177 21.96 33.27 -0.44
C LYS A 177 21.71 34.75 -0.67
#